data_AF-A0AA39CSA5-F1
#
_entry.id   AF-A0AA39CSA5-F1
#
_cell.length_a   1.000
_cell.length_b   1.000
_cell.length_c   1.000
_cell.angle_alpha   90.00
_cell.angle_beta   90.00
_cell.angle_gamma   90.00
#
_symmetry.space_group_name_H-M   'P 1'
#
loop_
_entity.id
_entity.type
_entity.pdbx_description
1 polymer ?
#
loop_
_entity_poly.entity_id
_entity_poly.type
_entity_poly.pdbx_seq_one_letter_code
_entity_poly.pdbx_strand_id
1 'polypeptide(L)'
;MSDSFTLGQFLLGLLLGVVIPLFAARLDREFARIGTLRPLPKLLLVTLWDILMSNIRVAIQVLGPEKNIHPGFIWLPLDIANIHGIAALTSMITLTPGTVSAALSDDRKFLLVHVLHLEDPQELIDTIKRHLPMTGFQIIQTTLVVCMHMVGLAMLVATWRLLRGPTVPDRILALDTLSVTAIAELMLFGMYLNSAIYFEAALIIAMLGFGSTVVLSKFVLRRDIIALSILLLFGCFFILVGALGLVKLSTFFKRLHAPTKASTLGVGCVLVCSVCYHIFLGQDPQPRELLITVFLFITAPISAHLMAKAALSLLMETRPSLPGNERAEEEQLPPPEPEREEETTTR
;
A
#
# COMPACT_ATOMS: atom_id res chain seq x y z
N MET A 1 -29.21 14.37 -39.54
CA MET A 1 -30.48 14.97 -39.08
C MET A 1 -31.59 14.22 -39.78
N SER A 2 -32.29 13.37 -39.03
CA SER A 2 -33.47 12.63 -39.47
C SER A 2 -34.62 13.06 -38.56
N ASP A 3 -35.69 13.61 -39.13
CA ASP A 3 -36.76 14.37 -38.46
C ASP A 3 -37.74 13.53 -37.61
N SER A 4 -37.30 12.45 -36.99
CA SER A 4 -38.09 11.73 -35.99
C SER A 4 -37.17 11.05 -34.99
N PHE A 5 -37.12 11.61 -33.78
CA PHE A 5 -36.35 11.07 -32.67
C PHE A 5 -36.99 9.75 -32.23
N THR A 6 -36.41 8.63 -32.68
CA THR A 6 -36.88 7.29 -32.34
C THR A 6 -36.08 6.72 -31.18
N LEU A 7 -36.74 5.94 -30.32
CA LEU A 7 -36.08 5.30 -29.17
C LEU A 7 -34.86 4.45 -29.60
N GLY A 8 -34.91 3.86 -30.80
CA GLY A 8 -33.79 3.14 -31.40
C GLY A 8 -32.57 4.02 -31.71
N GLN A 9 -32.78 5.26 -32.17
CA GLN A 9 -31.68 6.22 -32.40
C GLN A 9 -31.05 6.68 -31.09
N PHE A 10 -31.86 6.86 -30.04
CA PHE A 10 -31.36 7.18 -28.71
C PHE A 10 -30.51 6.04 -28.14
N LEU A 11 -30.99 4.79 -28.24
CA LEU A 11 -30.25 3.62 -27.77
C LEU A 11 -28.98 3.36 -28.60
N LEU A 12 -29.03 3.54 -29.92
CA LEU A 12 -27.86 3.43 -30.79
C LEU A 12 -26.84 4.54 -30.48
N GLY A 13 -27.30 5.77 -30.25
CA GLY A 13 -26.45 6.88 -29.82
C GLY A 13 -25.80 6.64 -28.46
N LEU A 14 -26.54 6.08 -27.50
CA LEU A 14 -26.01 5.69 -26.18
C LEU A 14 -24.98 4.56 -26.31
N LEU A 15 -25.28 3.54 -27.12
CA LEU A 15 -24.38 2.42 -27.39
C LEU A 15 -23.07 2.92 -28.02
N LEU A 16 -23.16 3.71 -29.10
CA LEU A 16 -21.99 4.27 -29.77
C LEU A 16 -21.23 5.24 -28.85
N GLY A 17 -21.94 6.05 -28.06
CA GLY A 17 -21.36 6.95 -27.07
C GLY A 17 -20.65 6.26 -25.90
N VAL A 18 -20.88 4.97 -25.68
CA VAL A 18 -20.15 4.16 -24.69
C VAL A 18 -19.05 3.33 -25.35
N VAL A 19 -19.36 2.69 -26.48
CA VAL A 19 -18.43 1.79 -27.18
C VAL A 19 -17.30 2.56 -27.85
N ILE A 20 -17.59 3.68 -28.51
CA ILE A 20 -16.57 4.46 -29.21
C ILE A 20 -15.54 5.02 -28.22
N PRO A 21 -15.89 5.61 -27.06
CA PRO A 21 -14.88 6.04 -26.09
C PRO A 21 -14.10 4.89 -25.45
N LEU A 22 -14.71 3.71 -25.25
CA LEU A 22 -14.00 2.53 -24.74
C LEU A 22 -12.98 1.98 -25.74
N PHE A 23 -13.30 2.04 -27.03
CA PHE A 23 -12.39 1.61 -28.11
C PHE A 23 -11.35 2.69 -28.44
N ALA A 24 -11.76 3.96 -28.49
CA ALA A 24 -10.88 5.11 -28.68
C ALA A 24 -9.92 5.29 -27.50
N ALA A 25 -10.29 4.91 -26.27
CA ALA A 25 -9.37 4.87 -25.14
C ALA A 25 -8.25 3.81 -25.28
N ARG A 26 -8.32 2.91 -26.27
CA ARG A 26 -7.25 1.96 -26.62
C ARG A 26 -6.33 2.44 -27.74
N LEU A 27 -6.69 3.51 -28.46
CA LEU A 27 -5.79 4.22 -29.37
C LEU A 27 -5.29 5.49 -28.64
N ASP A 28 -4.00 5.79 -28.77
CA ASP A 28 -3.25 6.77 -27.98
C ASP A 28 -4.02 8.01 -27.45
N ARG A 29 -3.82 8.26 -26.15
CA ARG A 29 -4.45 9.34 -25.37
C ARG A 29 -3.54 10.57 -25.27
N GLU A 30 -3.75 11.57 -26.11
CA GLU A 30 -3.41 12.96 -25.78
C GLU A 30 -4.67 13.69 -25.29
N PHE A 31 -4.85 13.78 -23.97
CA PHE A 31 -5.89 14.64 -23.41
C PHE A 31 -5.38 16.08 -23.31
N ALA A 32 -5.73 16.91 -24.29
CA ALA A 32 -5.73 18.35 -24.12
C ALA A 32 -6.81 18.73 -23.07
N ARG A 33 -6.42 19.34 -21.95
CA ARG A 33 -7.36 19.95 -21.01
C ARG A 33 -8.01 21.15 -21.69
N ILE A 34 -9.31 21.05 -21.98
CA ILE A 34 -10.08 22.16 -22.56
C ILE A 34 -10.19 23.25 -21.49
N GLY A 35 -9.34 24.28 -21.60
CA GLY A 35 -9.52 25.54 -20.89
C GLY A 35 -10.77 26.28 -21.36
N THR A 36 -11.06 27.42 -20.76
CA THR A 36 -12.23 28.26 -21.07
C THR A 36 -12.38 28.48 -22.57
N LEU A 37 -13.53 28.17 -23.17
CA LEU A 37 -13.80 28.25 -24.62
C LEU A 37 -13.85 29.69 -25.18
N ARG A 38 -13.72 30.70 -24.31
CA ARG A 38 -13.89 32.12 -24.64
C ARG A 38 -12.85 32.71 -25.62
N PRO A 39 -11.55 32.38 -25.58
CA PRO A 39 -10.58 32.88 -26.54
C PRO A 39 -10.54 32.05 -27.84
N LEU A 40 -11.24 30.91 -27.91
CA LEU A 40 -11.20 29.99 -29.04
C LEU A 40 -11.61 30.64 -30.37
N PRO A 41 -12.67 31.48 -30.45
CA PRO A 41 -13.04 32.12 -31.71
C PRO A 41 -11.95 33.09 -32.19
N LYS A 42 -11.34 33.83 -31.25
CA LYS A 42 -10.27 34.79 -31.57
C LYS A 42 -9.01 34.06 -32.03
N LEU A 43 -8.62 32.98 -31.36
CA LEU A 43 -7.46 32.16 -31.73
C LEU A 43 -7.69 31.51 -33.10
N LEU A 44 -8.86 30.91 -33.33
CA LEU A 44 -9.21 30.31 -34.63
C LEU A 44 -9.17 31.35 -35.75
N LEU A 45 -9.72 32.54 -35.55
CA LEU A 45 -9.74 33.60 -36.56
C LEU A 45 -8.33 34.11 -36.88
N VAL A 46 -7.47 34.31 -35.87
CA VAL A 46 -6.07 34.73 -36.08
C VAL A 46 -5.28 33.66 -36.81
N THR A 47 -5.38 32.39 -36.39
CA THR A 47 -4.68 31.28 -37.05
C THR A 47 -5.19 31.05 -38.48
N LEU A 48 -6.50 31.13 -38.73
CA LEU A 48 -7.04 31.04 -40.09
C LEU A 48 -6.52 32.18 -40.96
N TRP A 49 -6.46 33.40 -40.41
CA TRP A 49 -5.96 34.56 -41.13
C TRP A 49 -4.49 34.42 -41.50
N ASP A 50 -3.65 33.95 -40.57
CA ASP A 50 -2.22 33.73 -40.81
C ASP A 50 -2.00 32.64 -41.87
N ILE A 51 -2.75 31.53 -41.81
CA ILE A 51 -2.71 30.46 -42.82
C ILE A 51 -3.15 30.99 -44.19
N LEU A 52 -4.25 31.75 -44.24
CA LEU A 52 -4.79 32.28 -45.49
C LEU A 52 -3.80 33.26 -46.14
N MET A 53 -3.24 34.19 -45.37
CA MET A 53 -2.27 35.17 -45.86
C MET A 53 -0.93 34.55 -46.25
N SER A 54 -0.52 33.46 -45.61
CA SER A 54 0.67 32.70 -45.99
C SER A 54 0.46 31.99 -47.33
N ASN A 55 -0.70 31.37 -47.55
CA ASN A 55 -1.05 30.73 -48.83
C ASN A 55 -1.24 31.75 -49.97
N ILE A 56 -1.82 32.93 -49.69
CA ILE A 56 -1.95 34.01 -50.68
C ILE A 56 -0.58 34.51 -51.14
N ARG A 57 0.40 34.64 -50.22
CA ARG A 57 1.77 35.04 -50.58
C ARG A 57 2.41 34.07 -51.56
N VAL A 58 2.29 32.75 -51.31
CA VAL A 58 2.78 31.73 -52.23
C VAL A 58 2.03 31.77 -53.55
N ALA A 59 0.70 31.95 -53.54
CA ALA A 59 -0.09 32.09 -54.77
C ALA A 59 0.34 33.29 -55.62
N ILE A 60 0.65 34.43 -54.99
CA ILE A 60 1.17 35.62 -55.68
C ILE A 60 2.57 35.34 -56.26
N GLN A 61 3.43 34.62 -55.54
CA GLN A 61 4.74 34.22 -56.08
C GLN A 61 4.60 33.32 -57.30
N VAL A 62 3.70 32.35 -57.26
CA VAL A 62 3.40 31.43 -58.38
C VAL A 62 2.79 32.16 -59.59
N LEU A 63 1.91 33.13 -59.36
CA LEU A 63 1.30 33.96 -60.42
C LEU A 63 2.23 35.08 -60.94
N GLY A 64 3.35 35.33 -60.24
CA GLY A 64 4.34 36.32 -60.62
C GLY A 64 5.27 35.84 -61.75
N PRO A 65 6.23 36.68 -62.17
CA PRO A 65 7.21 36.30 -63.19
C PRO A 65 8.09 35.14 -62.72
N GLU A 66 8.11 34.03 -63.46
CA GLU A 66 8.87 32.81 -63.13
C GLU A 66 10.37 33.07 -62.88
N LYS A 67 10.95 34.08 -63.55
CA LYS A 67 12.35 34.51 -63.35
C LYS A 67 12.68 34.91 -61.90
N ASN A 68 11.68 35.21 -61.09
CA ASN A 68 11.83 35.58 -59.68
C ASN A 68 11.70 34.35 -58.75
N ILE A 69 11.52 33.14 -59.27
CA ILE A 69 11.43 31.90 -58.49
C ILE A 69 12.74 31.13 -58.67
N HIS A 70 13.44 30.88 -57.56
CA HIS A 70 14.72 30.16 -57.57
C HIS A 70 14.57 28.87 -56.75
N PRO A 71 14.06 27.78 -57.35
CA PRO A 71 13.87 26.55 -56.61
C PRO A 71 15.22 25.90 -56.28
N GLY A 72 15.31 25.25 -55.13
CA GLY A 72 16.54 24.58 -54.71
C GLY A 72 16.32 23.52 -53.65
N PHE A 73 17.32 22.66 -53.46
CA PHE A 73 17.37 21.66 -52.41
C PHE A 73 18.40 22.03 -51.36
N ILE A 74 18.04 21.86 -50.10
CA ILE A 74 18.94 22.05 -48.96
C ILE A 74 18.96 20.80 -48.08
N TRP A 75 20.12 20.47 -47.54
CA TRP A 75 20.26 19.49 -46.48
C TRP A 75 20.12 20.18 -45.13
N LEU A 76 19.05 19.89 -44.40
CA LEU A 76 18.80 20.38 -43.06
C LEU A 76 19.40 19.41 -42.03
N PRO A 77 20.41 19.82 -41.24
CA PRO A 77 20.92 18.99 -40.16
C PRO A 77 19.89 18.86 -39.03
N LEU A 78 19.57 17.62 -38.68
CA LEU A 78 18.62 17.22 -37.66
C LEU A 78 19.32 17.05 -36.31
N ASP A 79 18.80 17.74 -35.30
CA ASP A 79 19.24 17.59 -33.90
C ASP A 79 18.42 16.50 -33.16
N ILE A 80 17.50 15.83 -33.87
CA ILE A 80 16.49 14.92 -33.31
C ILE A 80 16.74 13.50 -33.82
N ALA A 81 16.94 12.53 -32.91
CA ALA A 81 17.20 11.13 -33.28
C ALA A 81 15.93 10.26 -33.38
N ASN A 82 14.82 10.69 -32.78
CA ASN A 82 13.58 9.92 -32.72
C ASN A 82 12.81 9.98 -34.06
N ILE A 83 12.47 8.82 -34.62
CA ILE A 83 11.75 8.70 -35.90
C ILE A 83 10.38 9.40 -35.89
N HIS A 84 9.65 9.38 -34.78
CA HIS A 84 8.37 10.07 -34.66
C HIS A 84 8.56 11.60 -34.64
N GLY A 85 9.65 12.07 -34.01
CA GLY A 85 10.03 13.49 -34.03
C GLY A 85 10.44 13.94 -35.44
N ILE A 86 11.18 13.12 -36.17
CA ILE A 86 11.55 13.38 -37.57
C ILE A 86 10.31 13.41 -38.47
N ALA A 87 9.35 12.51 -38.28
CA ALA A 87 8.11 12.48 -39.05
C ALA A 87 7.22 13.70 -38.79
N ALA A 88 7.07 14.11 -37.53
CA ALA A 88 6.34 15.32 -37.16
C ALA A 88 7.01 16.57 -37.77
N LEU A 89 8.34 16.65 -37.68
CA LEU A 89 9.12 17.72 -38.30
C LEU A 89 8.94 17.78 -39.82
N THR A 90 9.01 16.62 -40.47
CA THR A 90 8.80 16.46 -41.92
C THR A 90 7.42 16.99 -42.35
N SER A 91 6.37 16.64 -41.58
CA SER A 91 5.02 17.15 -41.81
C SER A 91 4.91 18.67 -41.61
N MET A 92 5.53 19.22 -40.57
CA MET A 92 5.53 20.67 -40.31
C MET A 92 6.25 21.46 -41.41
N ILE A 93 7.42 20.99 -41.86
CA ILE A 93 8.17 21.62 -42.96
C ILE A 93 7.34 21.58 -44.24
N THR A 94 6.66 20.46 -44.51
CA THR A 94 5.83 20.31 -45.72
C THR A 94 4.54 21.13 -45.68
N LEU A 95 3.99 21.39 -44.49
CA LEU A 95 2.83 22.28 -44.29
C LEU A 95 3.21 23.76 -44.33
N THR A 96 4.50 24.09 -44.26
CA THR A 96 4.96 25.48 -44.34
C THR A 96 4.97 25.92 -45.81
N PRO A 97 4.30 27.03 -46.17
CA PRO A 97 4.16 27.40 -47.57
C PRO A 97 5.52 27.69 -48.23
N GLY A 98 5.78 27.02 -49.36
CA GLY A 98 7.04 27.16 -50.12
C GLY A 98 8.13 26.14 -49.77
N THR A 99 7.89 25.19 -48.87
CA THR A 99 8.85 24.12 -48.53
C THR A 99 8.20 22.73 -48.55
N VAL A 100 8.96 21.71 -48.99
CA VAL A 100 8.50 20.31 -49.06
C VAL A 100 9.64 19.39 -48.64
N SER A 101 9.38 18.43 -47.76
CA SER A 101 10.39 17.42 -47.40
C SER A 101 10.50 16.35 -48.50
N ALA A 102 11.72 16.04 -48.95
CA ALA A 102 11.96 15.16 -50.09
C ALA A 102 12.55 13.79 -49.71
N ALA A 103 13.54 13.76 -48.82
CA ALA A 103 14.21 12.52 -48.41
C ALA A 103 14.88 12.64 -47.04
N LEU A 104 15.05 11.51 -46.36
CA LEU A 104 15.83 11.41 -45.12
C LEU A 104 17.12 10.64 -45.42
N SER A 105 18.25 11.12 -44.92
CA SER A 105 19.53 10.41 -44.95
C SER A 105 19.47 9.05 -44.23
N ASP A 106 20.28 8.09 -44.66
CA ASP A 106 20.32 6.74 -44.08
C ASP A 106 20.68 6.74 -42.59
N ASP A 107 21.54 7.67 -42.17
CA ASP A 107 21.93 7.88 -40.77
C ASP A 107 20.94 8.75 -39.98
N ARG A 108 19.89 9.25 -40.65
CA ARG A 108 18.82 10.10 -40.11
C ARG A 108 19.31 11.43 -39.52
N LYS A 109 20.51 11.88 -39.87
CA LYS A 109 21.08 13.15 -39.38
C LYS A 109 20.76 14.34 -40.26
N PHE A 110 20.31 14.10 -41.49
CA PHE A 110 20.00 15.14 -42.46
C PHE A 110 18.66 14.88 -43.14
N LEU A 111 17.83 15.92 -43.23
CA LEU A 111 16.59 15.94 -44.00
C LEU A 111 16.80 16.77 -45.27
N LEU A 112 16.52 16.19 -46.44
CA LEU A 112 16.53 16.90 -47.71
C LEU A 112 15.20 17.66 -47.86
N VAL A 113 15.28 18.98 -47.96
CA VAL A 113 14.12 19.87 -48.11
C VAL A 113 14.19 20.60 -49.44
N HIS A 114 13.11 20.52 -50.20
CA HIS A 114 12.89 21.32 -51.40
C HIS A 114 12.27 22.66 -51.02
N VAL A 115 12.78 23.74 -51.61
CA VAL A 115 12.36 25.11 -51.33
C VAL A 115 11.97 25.75 -52.65
N LEU A 116 10.79 26.38 -52.70
CA LEU A 116 10.27 27.01 -53.92
C LEU A 116 11.09 28.24 -54.33
N HIS A 117 11.59 29.00 -53.36
CA HIS A 117 12.40 30.19 -53.59
C HIS A 117 13.55 30.26 -52.57
N LEU A 118 14.76 30.03 -53.06
CA LEU A 118 15.99 29.90 -52.29
C LEU A 118 16.97 31.00 -52.69
N GLU A 119 17.12 32.02 -51.83
CA GLU A 119 18.13 33.08 -51.99
C GLU A 119 19.43 32.71 -51.24
N ASP A 120 19.34 32.44 -49.93
CA ASP A 120 20.45 31.98 -49.09
C ASP A 120 20.08 30.65 -48.37
N PRO A 121 20.79 29.55 -48.67
CA PRO A 121 20.60 28.27 -47.98
C PRO A 121 20.81 28.33 -46.46
N GLN A 122 21.78 29.11 -45.99
CA GLN A 122 22.17 29.12 -44.59
C GLN A 122 21.19 29.92 -43.73
N GLU A 123 20.74 31.07 -44.24
CA GLU A 123 19.71 31.90 -43.59
C GLU A 123 18.38 31.15 -43.46
N LEU A 124 18.02 30.35 -44.47
CA LEU A 124 16.81 29.52 -44.43
C LEU A 124 16.94 28.37 -43.41
N ILE A 125 18.10 27.70 -43.34
CA ILE A 125 18.37 26.69 -42.30
C ILE A 125 18.21 27.32 -40.91
N ASP A 126 18.77 28.50 -40.69
CA ASP A 126 18.68 29.19 -39.41
C ASP A 126 17.25 29.61 -39.08
N THR A 127 16.48 30.02 -40.08
CA THR A 127 15.06 30.41 -39.93
C THR A 127 14.19 29.18 -39.62
N ILE A 128 14.41 28.08 -40.33
CA ILE A 128 13.77 26.79 -40.07
C ILE A 128 14.13 26.33 -38.66
N LYS A 129 15.42 26.34 -38.27
CA LYS A 129 15.86 25.98 -36.91
C LYS A 129 15.30 26.89 -35.82
N ARG A 130 15.12 28.18 -36.08
CA ARG A 130 14.48 29.14 -35.14
C ARG A 130 12.99 28.90 -34.98
N HIS A 131 12.28 28.44 -36.02
CA HIS A 131 10.86 28.15 -36.00
C HIS A 131 10.52 26.69 -35.68
N LEU A 132 11.50 25.78 -35.72
CA LEU A 132 11.34 24.42 -35.24
C LEU A 132 10.95 24.46 -33.76
N PRO A 133 9.88 23.75 -33.35
CA PRO A 133 9.41 23.70 -31.96
C PRO A 133 10.32 22.81 -31.08
N MET A 134 11.64 22.91 -31.24
CA MET A 134 12.65 22.35 -30.33
C MET A 134 12.38 22.82 -28.89
N THR A 135 11.81 24.02 -28.71
CA THR A 135 11.28 24.50 -27.44
C THR A 135 10.17 23.62 -26.88
N GLY A 136 9.20 23.16 -27.67
CA GLY A 136 8.07 22.36 -27.15
C GLY A 136 8.51 21.04 -26.52
N PHE A 137 9.35 20.28 -27.23
CA PHE A 137 9.88 19.00 -26.73
C PHE A 137 10.82 19.21 -25.53
N GLN A 138 11.70 20.20 -25.58
CA GLN A 138 12.59 20.55 -24.46
C GLN A 138 11.82 21.05 -23.23
N ILE A 139 10.74 21.81 -23.43
CA ILE A 139 9.85 22.27 -22.36
C ILE A 139 9.20 21.04 -21.71
N ILE A 140 8.69 20.09 -22.48
CA ILE A 140 8.08 18.86 -21.93
C ILE A 140 9.10 18.03 -21.14
N GLN A 141 10.29 17.80 -21.69
CA GLN A 141 11.33 17.05 -20.98
C GLN A 141 11.79 17.74 -19.69
N THR A 142 12.02 19.06 -19.74
CA THR A 142 12.39 19.83 -18.55
C THR A 142 11.26 19.80 -17.51
N THR A 143 10.01 19.93 -17.94
CA THR A 143 8.84 19.82 -17.06
C THR A 143 8.78 18.45 -16.38
N LEU A 144 8.99 17.35 -17.12
CA LEU A 144 9.00 16.01 -16.57
C LEU A 144 10.08 15.83 -15.48
N VAL A 145 11.30 16.30 -15.74
CA VAL A 145 12.40 16.23 -14.77
C VAL A 145 12.10 17.04 -13.51
N VAL A 146 11.55 18.25 -13.65
CA VAL A 146 11.12 19.05 -12.49
C VAL A 146 10.03 18.33 -11.69
N CYS A 147 9.03 17.74 -12.36
CA CYS A 147 7.99 16.96 -11.71
C CYS A 147 8.55 15.74 -10.95
N MET A 148 9.51 15.01 -11.51
CA MET A 148 10.19 13.90 -10.82
C MET A 148 10.88 14.37 -9.55
N HIS A 149 11.62 15.48 -9.59
CA HIS A 149 12.26 16.02 -8.38
C HIS A 149 11.25 16.43 -7.31
N MET A 150 10.11 17.01 -7.71
CA MET A 150 9.03 17.35 -6.77
C MET A 150 8.40 16.11 -6.13
N VAL A 151 8.11 15.07 -6.91
CA VAL A 151 7.53 13.82 -6.42
C VAL A 151 8.54 13.05 -5.57
N GLY A 152 9.81 12.99 -5.98
CA GLY A 152 10.91 12.46 -5.17
C GLY A 152 11.06 13.16 -3.81
N LEU A 153 10.93 14.49 -3.76
CA LEU A 153 10.92 15.23 -2.49
C LEU A 153 9.70 14.85 -1.63
N ALA A 154 8.51 14.70 -2.24
CA ALA A 154 7.31 14.23 -1.54
C ALA A 154 7.50 12.80 -0.97
N MET A 155 8.15 11.90 -1.71
CA MET A 155 8.52 10.57 -1.22
C MET A 155 9.45 10.63 -0.01
N LEU A 156 10.43 11.54 0.01
CA LEU A 156 11.31 11.72 1.16
C LEU A 156 10.54 12.19 2.40
N VAL A 157 9.62 13.15 2.24
CA VAL A 157 8.75 13.62 3.35
C VAL A 157 7.84 12.50 3.85
N ALA A 158 7.22 11.73 2.95
CA ALA A 158 6.37 10.60 3.31
C ALA A 158 7.18 9.49 4.03
N THR A 159 8.42 9.24 3.61
CA THR A 159 9.35 8.33 4.28
C THR A 159 9.69 8.81 5.69
N TRP A 160 9.99 10.10 5.85
CA TRP A 160 10.21 10.68 7.17
C TRP A 160 8.99 10.53 8.08
N ARG A 161 7.78 10.75 7.56
CA ARG A 161 6.53 10.58 8.31
C ARG A 161 6.24 9.11 8.63
N LEU A 162 6.60 8.17 7.75
CA LEU A 162 6.51 6.73 8.01
C LEU A 162 7.41 6.31 9.19
N LEU A 163 8.64 6.84 9.24
CA LEU A 163 9.62 6.48 10.27
C LEU A 163 9.35 7.17 11.62
N ARG A 164 8.98 8.46 11.59
CA ARG A 164 8.80 9.30 12.80
C ARG A 164 7.34 9.70 13.07
N GLY A 165 6.37 9.04 12.44
CA GLY A 165 4.95 9.31 12.69
C GLY A 165 4.58 9.09 14.16
N PRO A 166 3.76 9.97 14.78
CA PRO A 166 3.45 9.92 16.20
C PRO A 166 2.54 8.74 16.56
N THR A 167 1.64 8.34 15.66
CA THR A 167 0.72 7.21 15.86
C THR A 167 0.86 6.14 14.79
N VAL A 168 0.35 4.93 15.04
CA VAL A 168 0.34 3.85 14.03
C VAL A 168 -0.53 4.22 12.82
N PRO A 169 -1.73 4.80 12.97
CA PRO A 169 -2.51 5.30 11.83
C PRO A 169 -1.77 6.33 10.97
N ASP A 170 -1.04 7.28 11.58
CA ASP A 170 -0.22 8.25 10.82
C ASP A 170 0.83 7.54 9.93
N ARG A 171 1.45 6.48 10.43
CA ARG A 171 2.46 5.72 9.70
C ARG A 171 1.83 4.89 8.58
N ILE A 172 0.65 4.32 8.80
CA ILE A 172 -0.12 3.62 7.76
C ILE A 172 -0.50 4.57 6.64
N LEU A 173 -0.98 5.77 6.98
CA LEU A 173 -1.31 6.81 5.99
C LEU A 173 -0.06 7.28 5.21
N ALA A 174 1.09 7.39 5.89
CA ALA A 174 2.36 7.71 5.24
C ALA A 174 2.82 6.60 4.27
N LEU A 175 2.62 5.33 4.62
CA LEU A 175 2.92 4.18 3.75
C LEU A 175 2.03 4.17 2.49
N ASP A 176 0.75 4.51 2.65
CA ASP A 176 -0.19 4.65 1.53
C ASP A 176 0.24 5.79 0.59
N THR A 177 0.61 6.92 1.18
CA THR A 177 1.14 8.09 0.45
C THR A 177 2.44 7.74 -0.30
N LEU A 178 3.31 6.92 0.29
CA LEU A 178 4.52 6.43 -0.37
C LEU A 178 4.22 5.56 -1.58
N SER A 179 3.19 4.72 -1.50
CA SER A 179 2.77 3.88 -2.61
C SER A 179 2.25 4.74 -3.77
N VAL A 180 1.39 5.73 -3.48
CA VAL A 180 0.87 6.67 -4.49
C VAL A 180 1.98 7.50 -5.13
N THR A 181 2.92 8.00 -4.33
CA THR A 181 4.04 8.80 -4.85
C THR A 181 5.03 7.96 -5.65
N ALA A 182 5.28 6.70 -5.28
CA ALA A 182 6.08 5.77 -6.08
C ALA A 182 5.43 5.45 -7.44
N ILE A 183 4.10 5.29 -7.49
CA ILE A 183 3.35 5.10 -8.75
C ILE A 183 3.51 6.33 -9.65
N ALA A 184 3.34 7.54 -9.09
CA ALA A 184 3.51 8.78 -9.83
C ALA A 184 4.94 8.94 -10.37
N GLU A 185 5.95 8.64 -9.56
CA GLU A 185 7.36 8.69 -9.96
C GLU A 185 7.65 7.72 -11.11
N LEU A 186 7.14 6.48 -11.01
CA LEU A 186 7.33 5.47 -12.05
C LEU A 186 6.61 5.83 -13.36
N MET A 187 5.43 6.44 -13.28
CA MET A 187 4.73 6.96 -14.47
C MET A 187 5.51 8.10 -15.12
N LEU A 188 5.99 9.07 -14.34
CA LEU A 188 6.82 10.16 -14.88
C LEU A 188 8.10 9.61 -15.53
N PHE A 189 8.71 8.59 -14.92
CA PHE A 189 9.90 7.93 -15.45
C PHE A 189 9.61 7.17 -16.76
N GLY A 190 8.46 6.49 -16.83
CA GLY A 190 7.95 5.88 -18.05
C GLY A 190 7.72 6.90 -19.18
N MET A 191 7.16 8.06 -18.85
CA MET A 191 6.97 9.17 -19.81
C MET A 191 8.31 9.72 -20.32
N TYR A 192 9.31 9.85 -19.44
CA TYR A 192 10.63 10.35 -19.81
C TYR A 192 11.40 9.40 -20.72
N LEU A 193 11.34 8.10 -20.46
CA LEU A 193 11.96 7.05 -21.28
C LEU A 193 11.10 6.61 -22.47
N ASN A 194 9.87 7.13 -22.58
CA ASN A 194 8.88 6.73 -23.58
C ASN A 194 8.64 5.20 -23.61
N SER A 195 8.49 4.58 -22.43
CA SER A 195 8.39 3.12 -22.28
C SER A 195 7.16 2.71 -21.48
N ALA A 196 6.36 1.81 -22.07
CA ALA A 196 5.15 1.26 -21.46
C ALA A 196 5.41 0.33 -20.26
N ILE A 197 6.60 -0.26 -20.17
CA ILE A 197 6.97 -1.22 -19.11
C ILE A 197 6.82 -0.59 -17.71
N TYR A 198 7.17 0.70 -17.58
CA TYR A 198 7.04 1.42 -16.32
C TYR A 198 5.58 1.70 -15.94
N PHE A 199 4.68 1.83 -16.91
CA PHE A 199 3.24 1.96 -16.65
C PHE A 199 2.64 0.65 -16.13
N GLU A 200 3.04 -0.49 -16.70
CA GLU A 200 2.62 -1.81 -16.23
C GLU A 200 3.11 -2.07 -14.80
N ALA A 201 4.37 -1.75 -14.51
CA ALA A 201 4.93 -1.84 -13.16
C ALA A 201 4.19 -0.94 -12.16
N ALA A 202 3.79 0.28 -12.57
CA ALA A 202 3.03 1.20 -11.74
C ALA A 202 1.65 0.64 -11.39
N LEU A 203 0.99 -0.04 -12.33
CA LEU A 203 -0.29 -0.71 -12.11
C LEU A 203 -0.17 -1.86 -11.08
N ILE A 204 0.89 -2.67 -11.19
CA ILE A 204 1.16 -3.75 -10.22
C ILE A 204 1.36 -3.17 -8.81
N ILE A 205 2.16 -2.11 -8.68
CA ILE A 205 2.42 -1.44 -7.40
C ILE A 205 1.12 -0.84 -6.84
N ALA A 206 0.26 -0.26 -7.68
CA ALA A 206 -1.05 0.28 -7.26
C ALA A 206 -1.95 -0.80 -6.64
N MET A 207 -2.02 -1.98 -7.27
CA MET A 207 -2.81 -3.10 -6.77
C MET A 207 -2.27 -3.63 -5.43
N LEU A 208 -0.96 -3.78 -5.30
CA LEU A 208 -0.32 -4.28 -4.07
C LEU A 208 -0.37 -3.26 -2.92
N GLY A 209 -0.19 -1.97 -3.22
CA GLY A 209 -0.22 -0.88 -2.24
C GLY A 209 -1.58 -0.78 -1.54
N PHE A 210 -2.67 -0.77 -2.32
CA PHE A 210 -4.03 -0.76 -1.77
C PHE A 210 -4.30 -1.96 -0.85
N GLY A 211 -3.93 -3.18 -1.29
CA GLY A 211 -4.10 -4.39 -0.50
C GLY A 211 -3.35 -4.34 0.84
N SER A 212 -2.11 -3.84 0.82
CA SER A 212 -1.27 -3.68 2.01
C SER A 212 -1.90 -2.72 3.03
N THR A 213 -2.36 -1.54 2.60
CA THR A 213 -2.99 -0.54 3.48
C THR A 213 -4.29 -1.07 4.11
N VAL A 214 -5.13 -1.78 3.35
CA VAL A 214 -6.38 -2.38 3.86
C VAL A 214 -6.09 -3.45 4.91
N VAL A 215 -5.11 -4.32 4.66
CA VAL A 215 -4.72 -5.37 5.61
C VAL A 215 -4.15 -4.77 6.89
N LEU A 216 -3.23 -3.79 6.79
CA LEU A 216 -2.66 -3.13 7.97
C LEU A 216 -3.71 -2.37 8.78
N SER A 217 -4.63 -1.68 8.11
CA SER A 217 -5.73 -0.95 8.76
C SER A 217 -6.64 -1.90 9.53
N LYS A 218 -6.99 -3.05 8.92
CA LYS A 218 -7.75 -4.11 9.60
C LYS A 218 -6.97 -4.74 10.75
N PHE A 219 -5.66 -4.90 10.63
CA PHE A 219 -4.82 -5.44 11.68
C PHE A 219 -4.79 -4.52 12.91
N VAL A 220 -4.67 -3.20 12.72
CA VAL A 220 -4.75 -2.22 13.82
C VAL A 220 -6.12 -2.27 14.50
N LEU A 221 -7.21 -2.37 13.72
CA LEU A 221 -8.56 -2.50 14.25
C LEU A 221 -8.81 -3.83 15.01
N ARG A 222 -8.01 -4.88 14.74
CA ARG A 222 -8.20 -6.23 15.32
C ARG A 222 -7.13 -6.66 16.31
N ARG A 223 -6.11 -5.83 16.56
CA ARG A 223 -5.01 -6.13 17.48
C ARG A 223 -5.52 -6.57 18.87
N ASP A 224 -6.61 -5.97 19.32
CA ASP A 224 -7.19 -6.28 20.61
C ASP A 224 -7.97 -7.60 20.61
N ILE A 225 -8.60 -7.98 19.49
CA ILE A 225 -9.29 -9.27 19.34
C ILE A 225 -8.30 -10.44 19.43
N ILE A 226 -7.10 -10.28 18.86
CA ILE A 226 -6.04 -11.29 18.93
C ILE A 226 -5.58 -11.46 20.38
N ALA A 227 -5.38 -10.36 21.11
CA ALA A 227 -5.01 -10.40 22.53
C ALA A 227 -6.08 -11.09 23.39
N LEU A 228 -7.36 -10.78 23.16
CA LEU A 228 -8.49 -11.45 23.83
C LEU A 228 -8.54 -12.95 23.51
N SER A 229 -8.30 -13.32 22.25
CA SER A 229 -8.28 -14.74 21.83
C SER A 229 -7.16 -15.52 22.53
N ILE A 230 -5.96 -14.93 22.65
CA ILE A 230 -4.83 -15.52 23.37
C ILE A 230 -5.17 -15.66 24.86
N LEU A 231 -5.74 -14.63 25.48
CA LEU A 231 -6.14 -14.65 26.89
C LEU A 231 -7.20 -15.73 27.17
N LEU A 232 -8.18 -15.88 26.27
CA LEU A 232 -9.21 -16.91 26.37
C LEU A 232 -8.64 -18.31 26.24
N LEU A 233 -7.77 -18.55 25.25
CA LEU A 233 -7.08 -19.84 25.07
C LEU A 233 -6.22 -20.19 26.28
N PHE A 234 -5.50 -19.21 26.84
CA PHE A 234 -4.71 -19.36 28.06
C PHE A 234 -5.59 -19.74 29.26
N GLY A 235 -6.75 -19.08 29.43
CA GLY A 235 -7.74 -19.45 30.46
C GLY A 235 -8.25 -20.89 30.29
N CYS A 236 -8.69 -21.24 29.08
CA CYS A 236 -9.16 -22.60 28.76
C CYS A 236 -8.08 -23.66 29.01
N PHE A 237 -6.81 -23.37 28.71
CA PHE A 237 -5.69 -24.25 29.01
C PHE A 237 -5.56 -24.53 30.51
N PHE A 238 -5.67 -23.53 31.39
CA PHE A 238 -5.60 -23.74 32.84
C PHE A 238 -6.82 -24.49 33.40
N ILE A 239 -8.01 -24.30 32.82
CA ILE A 239 -9.19 -25.11 33.15
C ILE A 239 -8.91 -26.58 32.82
N LEU A 240 -8.39 -26.87 31.63
CA LEU A 240 -8.03 -28.22 31.21
C LEU A 240 -6.94 -28.82 32.11
N VAL A 241 -5.90 -28.05 32.43
CA VAL A 241 -4.83 -28.50 33.35
C VAL A 241 -5.37 -28.82 34.73
N GLY A 242 -6.31 -28.03 35.25
CA GLY A 242 -6.95 -28.33 36.54
C GLY A 242 -7.79 -29.60 36.50
N ALA A 243 -8.54 -29.84 35.42
CA ALA A 243 -9.29 -31.07 35.23
C ALA A 243 -8.36 -32.30 35.09
N LEU A 244 -7.31 -32.20 34.28
CA LEU A 244 -6.30 -33.25 34.12
C LEU A 244 -5.54 -33.52 35.42
N GLY A 245 -5.29 -32.50 36.23
CA GLY A 245 -4.64 -32.64 37.54
C GLY A 245 -5.47 -33.48 38.52
N LEU A 246 -6.80 -33.45 38.42
CA LEU A 246 -7.67 -34.33 39.23
C LEU A 246 -7.52 -35.80 38.86
N VAL A 247 -7.34 -36.11 37.57
CA VAL A 247 -7.17 -37.48 37.08
C VAL A 247 -5.75 -37.99 37.30
N LYS A 248 -4.74 -37.14 37.04
CA LYS A 248 -3.32 -37.52 37.05
C LYS A 248 -2.71 -37.62 38.44
N LEU A 249 -3.13 -36.78 39.40
CA LEU A 249 -2.49 -36.71 40.70
C LEU A 249 -3.01 -37.82 41.63
N SER A 250 -2.11 -38.52 42.31
CA SER A 250 -2.46 -39.75 43.04
C SER A 250 -3.01 -39.54 44.46
N THR A 251 -2.73 -38.41 45.12
CA THR A 251 -3.20 -38.14 46.49
C THR A 251 -4.08 -36.90 46.54
N PHE A 252 -4.98 -36.84 47.54
CA PHE A 252 -5.89 -35.72 47.72
C PHE A 252 -5.17 -34.37 47.85
N PHE A 253 -4.15 -34.29 48.71
CA PHE A 253 -3.39 -33.05 48.90
C PHE A 253 -2.67 -32.58 47.62
N LYS A 254 -2.17 -33.52 46.79
CA LYS A 254 -1.65 -33.17 45.46
C LYS A 254 -2.76 -32.63 44.56
N ARG A 255 -3.93 -33.29 44.54
CA ARG A 255 -5.11 -32.87 43.75
C ARG A 255 -5.62 -31.49 44.14
N LEU A 256 -5.51 -31.07 45.41
CA LEU A 256 -6.05 -29.80 45.90
C LEU A 256 -5.52 -28.56 45.14
N HIS A 257 -4.31 -28.66 44.58
CA HIS A 257 -3.71 -27.58 43.76
C HIS A 257 -4.28 -27.50 42.34
N ALA A 258 -4.95 -28.54 41.84
CA ALA A 258 -5.43 -28.57 40.46
C ALA A 258 -6.74 -27.76 40.27
N PRO A 259 -7.80 -27.93 41.08
CA PRO A 259 -9.00 -27.08 41.00
C PRO A 259 -8.72 -25.60 41.23
N THR A 260 -7.80 -25.27 42.13
CA THR A 260 -7.46 -23.87 42.44
C THR A 260 -6.80 -23.14 41.27
N LYS A 261 -6.01 -23.84 40.43
CA LYS A 261 -5.47 -23.28 39.18
C LYS A 261 -6.55 -23.07 38.11
N ALA A 262 -7.49 -24.01 37.99
CA ALA A 262 -8.62 -23.86 37.08
C ALA A 262 -9.51 -22.68 37.45
N SER A 263 -9.80 -22.47 38.73
CA SER A 263 -10.65 -21.37 39.17
C SER A 263 -9.95 -20.00 39.08
N THR A 264 -8.70 -19.90 39.54
CA THR A 264 -7.99 -18.61 39.61
C THR A 264 -7.47 -18.13 38.26
N LEU A 265 -6.63 -18.92 37.59
CA LEU A 265 -6.06 -18.55 36.29
C LEU A 265 -7.01 -18.89 35.14
N GLY A 266 -7.69 -20.04 35.22
CA GLY A 266 -8.57 -20.48 34.15
C GLY A 266 -9.81 -19.60 34.01
N VAL A 267 -10.73 -19.70 34.97
CA VAL A 267 -11.99 -18.93 34.97
C VAL A 267 -11.71 -17.43 35.11
N GLY A 268 -10.68 -17.02 35.87
CA GLY A 268 -10.27 -15.62 35.95
C GLY A 268 -9.92 -15.00 34.59
N CYS A 269 -9.10 -15.67 33.77
CA CYS A 269 -8.80 -15.18 32.42
C CYS A 269 -10.04 -15.15 31.50
N VAL A 270 -10.95 -16.11 31.64
CA VAL A 270 -12.22 -16.13 30.88
C VAL A 270 -13.09 -14.93 31.25
N LEU A 271 -13.21 -14.60 32.54
CA LEU A 271 -14.00 -13.46 33.02
C LEU A 271 -13.40 -12.12 32.58
N VAL A 272 -12.08 -11.96 32.70
CA VAL A 272 -11.38 -10.76 32.20
C VAL A 272 -11.58 -10.62 30.69
N CYS A 273 -11.48 -11.71 29.94
CA CYS A 273 -11.75 -11.71 28.50
C CYS A 273 -13.20 -11.30 28.20
N SER A 274 -14.19 -11.78 28.97
CA SER A 274 -15.62 -11.43 28.80
C SER A 274 -15.86 -9.94 29.03
N VAL A 275 -15.34 -9.38 30.13
CA VAL A 275 -15.46 -7.95 30.46
C VAL A 275 -14.82 -7.10 29.36
N CYS A 276 -13.59 -7.41 28.97
CA CYS A 276 -12.91 -6.66 27.91
C CYS A 276 -13.66 -6.79 26.57
N TYR A 277 -14.17 -7.96 26.21
CA TYR A 277 -14.92 -8.18 24.97
C TYR A 277 -16.20 -7.34 24.89
N HIS A 278 -16.96 -7.21 26.00
CA HIS A 278 -18.15 -6.36 26.05
C HIS A 278 -17.81 -4.87 25.96
N ILE A 279 -16.74 -4.43 26.63
CA ILE A 279 -16.22 -3.05 26.48
C ILE A 279 -15.85 -2.77 25.02
N PHE A 280 -15.24 -3.73 24.31
CA PHE A 280 -14.92 -3.62 22.89
C PHE A 280 -16.14 -3.49 21.98
N LEU A 281 -17.25 -4.12 22.33
CA LEU A 281 -18.53 -3.99 21.62
C LEU A 281 -19.28 -2.70 21.95
N GLY A 282 -18.72 -1.83 22.82
CA GLY A 282 -19.39 -0.62 23.31
C GLY A 282 -20.58 -0.93 24.21
N GLN A 283 -20.61 -2.13 24.81
CA GLN A 283 -21.63 -2.53 25.77
C GLN A 283 -21.10 -2.33 27.20
N ASP A 284 -21.97 -1.88 28.10
CA ASP A 284 -21.59 -1.74 29.51
C ASP A 284 -21.31 -3.12 30.14
N PRO A 285 -20.24 -3.24 30.95
CA PRO A 285 -19.95 -4.48 31.65
C PRO A 285 -21.11 -4.85 32.57
N GLN A 286 -21.58 -6.09 32.47
CA GLN A 286 -22.75 -6.52 33.24
C GLN A 286 -22.36 -6.71 34.72
N PRO A 287 -23.18 -6.22 35.68
CA PRO A 287 -22.91 -6.41 37.12
C PRO A 287 -22.70 -7.86 37.56
N ARG A 288 -23.28 -8.82 36.82
CA ARG A 288 -23.11 -10.26 37.06
C ARG A 288 -21.67 -10.74 36.87
N GLU A 289 -20.91 -10.20 35.91
CA GLU A 289 -19.52 -10.63 35.67
C GLU A 289 -18.61 -10.24 36.85
N LEU A 290 -18.82 -9.05 37.41
CA LEU A 290 -18.15 -8.59 38.62
C LEU A 290 -18.52 -9.45 39.83
N LEU A 291 -19.81 -9.77 39.99
CA LEU A 291 -20.28 -10.61 41.08
C LEU A 291 -19.69 -12.02 41.02
N ILE A 292 -19.64 -12.64 39.82
CA ILE A 292 -19.02 -13.95 39.62
C ILE A 292 -17.53 -13.89 39.97
N THR A 293 -16.83 -12.84 39.54
CA THR A 293 -15.40 -12.66 39.83
C THR A 293 -15.15 -12.58 41.34
N VAL A 294 -15.88 -11.71 42.04
CA VAL A 294 -15.75 -11.53 43.50
C VAL A 294 -16.07 -12.84 44.23
N PHE A 295 -17.18 -13.49 43.87
CA PHE A 295 -17.60 -14.72 44.52
C PHE A 295 -16.59 -15.84 44.30
N LEU A 296 -16.09 -16.02 43.08
CA LEU A 296 -15.13 -17.08 42.75
C LEU A 296 -13.77 -16.86 43.44
N PHE A 297 -13.25 -15.63 43.47
CA PHE A 297 -11.98 -15.32 44.13
C PHE A 297 -12.04 -15.47 45.64
N ILE A 298 -13.21 -15.25 46.26
CA ILE A 298 -13.42 -15.46 47.70
C ILE A 298 -13.66 -16.95 48.01
N THR A 299 -14.51 -17.62 47.23
CA THR A 299 -14.97 -18.98 47.54
C THR A 299 -13.92 -20.05 47.24
N ALA A 300 -13.09 -19.87 46.21
CA ALA A 300 -12.05 -20.84 45.86
C ALA A 300 -11.01 -21.07 46.99
N PRO A 301 -10.37 -20.03 47.58
CA PRO A 301 -9.42 -20.23 48.67
C PRO A 301 -10.10 -20.73 49.95
N ILE A 302 -11.31 -20.26 50.26
CA ILE A 302 -12.08 -20.74 51.42
C ILE A 302 -12.39 -22.23 51.27
N SER A 303 -12.86 -22.65 50.09
CA SER A 303 -13.17 -24.06 49.81
C SER A 303 -11.93 -24.92 49.92
N ALA A 304 -10.80 -24.50 49.34
CA ALA A 304 -9.54 -25.23 49.42
C ALA A 304 -9.04 -25.36 50.88
N HIS A 305 -9.16 -24.30 51.68
CA HIS A 305 -8.79 -24.31 53.10
C HIS A 305 -9.65 -25.29 53.90
N LEU A 306 -10.98 -25.23 53.75
CA LEU A 306 -11.91 -26.12 54.44
C LEU A 306 -11.71 -27.58 54.02
N MET A 307 -11.50 -27.84 52.72
CA MET A 307 -11.20 -29.16 52.18
C MET A 307 -9.88 -29.72 52.74
N ALA A 308 -8.82 -28.90 52.83
CA ALA A 308 -7.56 -29.31 53.45
C ALA A 308 -7.73 -29.68 54.93
N LYS A 309 -8.46 -28.85 55.68
CA LYS A 309 -8.74 -29.08 57.11
C LYS A 309 -9.56 -30.35 57.33
N ALA A 310 -10.60 -30.57 56.53
CA ALA A 310 -11.41 -31.78 56.59
C ALA A 310 -10.59 -33.03 56.24
N ALA A 311 -9.77 -32.98 55.19
CA ALA A 311 -8.91 -34.09 54.81
C ALA A 311 -7.88 -34.43 55.90
N LEU A 312 -7.26 -33.42 56.54
CA LEU A 312 -6.35 -33.63 57.67
C LEU A 312 -7.04 -34.25 58.89
N SER A 313 -8.32 -33.94 59.13
CA SER A 313 -9.07 -34.57 60.23
C SER A 313 -9.41 -36.03 59.97
N LEU A 314 -9.54 -36.44 58.70
CA LEU A 314 -9.79 -37.83 58.30
C LEU A 314 -8.50 -38.64 58.13
N LEU A 315 -7.38 -37.97 57.83
CA LEU A 315 -6.07 -38.57 57.59
C LEU A 315 -5.07 -38.16 58.69
N MET A 316 -5.43 -38.39 59.97
CA MET A 316 -4.67 -37.93 61.14
C MET A 316 -3.18 -38.31 61.09
N GLU A 317 -2.83 -39.46 60.51
CA GLU A 317 -1.44 -39.94 60.37
C GLU A 317 -0.56 -39.08 59.45
N THR A 318 -1.14 -38.27 58.55
CA THR A 318 -0.39 -37.40 57.62
C THR A 318 -0.15 -35.98 58.14
N ARG A 319 -0.57 -35.67 59.37
CA ARG A 319 -0.38 -34.35 59.96
C ARG A 319 1.05 -34.24 60.50
N PRO A 320 1.87 -33.30 60.02
CA PRO A 320 3.20 -33.08 60.59
C PRO A 320 3.09 -32.68 62.07
N SER A 321 4.04 -33.14 62.88
CA SER A 321 4.16 -32.77 64.28
C SER A 321 4.37 -31.27 64.44
N LEU A 322 3.91 -30.73 65.56
CA LEU A 322 4.09 -29.31 65.85
C LEU A 322 5.59 -29.02 66.00
N PRO A 323 6.12 -27.95 65.37
CA PRO A 323 7.50 -27.54 65.57
C PRO A 323 7.80 -27.38 67.06
N GLY A 324 8.75 -28.15 67.59
CA GLY A 324 9.10 -28.19 69.02
C GLY A 324 8.67 -29.46 69.78
N ASN A 325 7.90 -30.37 69.17
CA ASN A 325 7.49 -31.65 69.78
C ASN A 325 8.38 -32.85 69.40
N GLU A 326 9.43 -32.63 68.59
CA GLU A 326 10.33 -33.68 68.07
C GLU A 326 11.07 -34.45 69.19
N ARG A 327 11.32 -33.81 70.35
CA ARG A 327 11.94 -34.47 71.51
C ARG A 327 11.04 -35.50 72.19
N ALA A 328 9.72 -35.37 72.08
CA ALA A 328 8.78 -36.28 72.73
C ALA A 328 8.61 -37.61 71.97
N GLU A 329 8.90 -37.62 70.66
CA GLU A 329 8.86 -38.84 69.83
C GLU A 329 10.16 -39.67 69.95
N GLU A 330 11.33 -39.04 70.13
CA GLU A 330 12.58 -39.76 70.42
C GLU A 330 12.57 -40.45 71.79
N GLU A 331 11.89 -39.88 72.78
CA GLU A 331 11.83 -40.40 74.16
C GLU A 331 10.85 -41.59 74.32
N GLN A 332 10.08 -41.91 73.28
CA GLN A 332 9.12 -43.03 73.25
C GLN A 332 9.63 -44.28 72.50
N LEU A 333 10.84 -44.26 71.96
CA LEU A 333 11.49 -45.48 71.46
C LEU A 333 11.83 -46.40 72.65
N PRO A 334 11.43 -47.69 72.64
CA PRO A 334 11.80 -48.61 73.71
C PRO A 334 13.33 -48.71 73.80
N PRO A 335 13.90 -48.86 75.01
CA PRO A 335 15.34 -49.00 75.18
C PRO A 335 15.83 -50.22 74.38
N PRO A 336 17.06 -50.17 73.81
CA PRO A 336 17.61 -51.31 73.08
C PRO A 336 17.66 -52.54 73.99
N GLU A 337 17.30 -53.70 73.45
CA GLU A 337 17.35 -54.98 74.19
C GLU A 337 18.76 -55.19 74.77
N PRO A 338 18.89 -55.63 76.04
CA PRO A 338 20.20 -55.88 76.62
C PRO A 338 20.89 -57.01 75.84
N GLU A 339 22.13 -56.76 75.41
CA GLU A 339 23.02 -57.76 74.83
C GLU A 339 23.10 -58.97 75.77
N ARG A 340 22.79 -60.16 75.27
CA ARG A 340 23.02 -61.41 76.01
C ARG A 340 24.53 -61.53 76.24
N GLU A 341 24.97 -61.46 77.49
CA GLU A 341 26.32 -61.82 77.88
C GLU A 341 26.59 -63.27 77.46
N GLU A 342 27.45 -63.47 76.47
CA GLU A 342 28.05 -64.76 76.18
C GLU A 342 28.94 -65.16 77.37
N GLU A 343 28.47 -66.14 78.13
CA GLU A 343 29.17 -66.79 79.23
C GLU A 343 30.49 -67.39 78.72
N THR A 344 31.59 -66.65 78.90
CA THR A 344 32.93 -67.13 78.51
C THR A 344 33.46 -68.05 79.61
N THR A 345 33.19 -69.35 79.45
CA THR A 345 33.84 -70.44 80.20
C THR A 345 35.36 -70.30 80.13
N THR A 346 36.00 -70.04 81.26
CA THR A 346 37.45 -70.19 81.41
C THR A 346 37.74 -71.17 82.56
N ARG A 347 38.01 -72.43 82.22
CA ARG A 347 39.04 -73.23 82.90
C ARG A 347 39.48 -74.42 82.07
#